data_AF-A0A914B942-F1
#
_entry.id   AF-A0A914B942-F1
#
_cell.length_a   1.000
_cell.length_b   1.000
_cell.length_c   1.000
_cell.angle_alpha   90.00
_cell.angle_beta   90.00
_cell.angle_gamma   90.00
#
_symmetry.space_group_name_H-M   'P 1'
#
loop_
_entity.id
_entity.type
_entity.pdbx_description
1 polymer ?
#
loop_
_entity_poly.entity_id
_entity_poly.type
_entity_poly.pdbx_seq_one_letter_code
_entity_poly.pdbx_strand_id
1 'polypeptide(L)'
;MIFMYLDDWLVVGRSRGETEAALQLTWHLASDLGFLINTKKSHPVPSQVPTFLGAFLNLRRGLARPSEDRLLNLRQCVSLFLPTVVAPARAWLRLLGLMASLVDLVDFCRLRMRPIQLHLLSFYRPRWHPIDHPVPTTSLLVPHLRWWLVEANITQGRVFRPPRPSVLITTDASGYGWGATLHPRQVAGVWGPAHQSSHINVLEMLAVTYALKHFQSDVRGQAVLVRCDNATVVPYINHQDGTRSGHLCALIDRPHVDLFASRMNNQLPIYCARGPDPNAWQTDALSVRWDGLLAYAFPPISLVSRVLTKIEQEDAEFSS
;
A
#
# COMPACT_ATOMS: atom_id res chain seq x y z
N MET A 1 -30.38 16.04 0.70
CA MET A 1 -29.11 16.12 -0.06
C MET A 1 -29.11 15.03 -1.11
N ILE A 2 -28.56 15.29 -2.29
CA ILE A 2 -28.44 14.32 -3.38
C ILE A 2 -26.95 14.15 -3.68
N PHE A 3 -26.48 12.90 -3.72
CA PHE A 3 -25.17 12.55 -4.24
C PHE A 3 -25.36 11.94 -5.62
N MET A 4 -24.72 12.54 -6.62
CA MET A 4 -24.79 12.08 -8.00
C MET A 4 -23.40 11.66 -8.45
N TYR A 5 -23.30 10.47 -9.04
CA TYR A 5 -22.09 9.99 -9.69
C TYR A 5 -22.48 9.32 -11.00
N LEU A 6 -22.25 10.01 -12.12
CA LEU A 6 -22.67 9.56 -13.45
C LEU A 6 -24.17 9.18 -13.45
N ASP A 7 -24.47 7.90 -13.64
CA ASP A 7 -25.80 7.30 -13.69
C ASP A 7 -26.34 6.84 -12.32
N ASP A 8 -25.51 6.81 -11.27
CA ASP A 8 -25.88 6.39 -9.92
C ASP A 8 -26.18 7.58 -9.00
N TRP A 9 -27.42 7.67 -8.50
CA TRP A 9 -27.86 8.77 -7.64
C TRP A 9 -28.33 8.26 -6.27
N LEU A 10 -27.90 8.91 -5.19
CA LEU A 10 -28.30 8.61 -3.81
C LEU A 10 -28.95 9.84 -3.16
N VAL A 11 -30.20 9.68 -2.72
CA VAL A 11 -30.95 10.72 -1.99
C VAL A 11 -30.88 10.46 -0.50
N VAL A 12 -30.51 11.48 0.28
CA VAL A 12 -30.34 11.39 1.73
C VAL A 12 -31.10 12.54 2.42
N GLY A 13 -32.03 12.21 3.31
CA GLY A 13 -32.73 13.14 4.20
C GLY A 13 -32.44 12.88 5.68
N ARG A 14 -32.86 13.78 6.57
CA ARG A 14 -32.68 13.63 8.03
C ARG A 14 -33.74 12.72 8.66
N SER A 15 -34.86 12.54 8.00
CA SER A 15 -35.94 11.62 8.39
C SER A 15 -36.40 10.78 7.20
N ARG A 16 -37.16 9.71 7.49
CA ARG A 16 -37.78 8.90 6.44
C ARG A 16 -38.69 9.75 5.55
N GLY A 17 -39.60 10.54 6.15
CA GLY A 17 -40.52 11.39 5.39
C GLY A 17 -39.82 12.44 4.53
N GLU A 18 -38.75 13.08 5.03
CA GLU A 18 -37.94 14.01 4.24
C GLU A 18 -37.26 13.30 3.07
N THR A 19 -36.77 12.07 3.29
CA THR A 19 -36.12 11.28 2.24
C THR A 19 -37.14 10.83 1.18
N GLU A 20 -38.35 10.43 1.58
CA GLU A 20 -39.44 10.06 0.66
C GLU A 20 -39.85 11.27 -0.20
N ALA A 21 -40.06 12.44 0.42
CA ALA A 21 -40.41 13.67 -0.30
C ALA A 21 -39.30 14.10 -1.28
N ALA A 22 -38.04 14.09 -0.84
CA ALA A 22 -36.90 14.44 -1.68
C ALA A 22 -36.72 13.45 -2.84
N LEU A 23 -36.95 12.15 -2.59
CA LEU A 23 -36.86 11.11 -3.61
C LEU A 23 -37.94 11.28 -4.68
N GLN A 24 -39.19 11.56 -4.27
CA GLN A 24 -40.29 11.84 -5.21
C GLN A 24 -40.00 13.07 -6.07
N LEU A 25 -39.53 14.15 -5.46
CA LEU A 25 -39.15 15.37 -6.19
C LEU A 25 -38.02 15.08 -7.20
N THR A 26 -36.99 14.36 -6.76
CA THR A 26 -35.86 13.98 -7.63
C THR A 26 -36.32 13.11 -8.80
N TRP A 27 -37.23 12.17 -8.53
CA TRP A 27 -37.78 11.26 -9.54
C TRP A 27 -38.60 12.00 -10.60
N HIS A 28 -39.51 12.89 -10.17
CA HIS A 28 -40.31 13.70 -11.09
C HIS A 28 -39.41 14.61 -11.93
N LEU A 29 -38.49 15.36 -11.29
CA LEU A 29 -37.58 16.26 -11.99
C LEU A 29 -36.73 15.50 -13.02
N ALA A 30 -36.18 14.34 -12.68
CA ALA A 30 -35.40 13.54 -13.60
C ALA A 30 -36.24 13.07 -14.80
N SER A 31 -37.49 12.66 -14.55
CA SER A 31 -38.42 12.25 -15.61
C SER A 31 -38.77 13.42 -16.53
N ASP A 32 -39.04 14.59 -15.96
CA ASP A 32 -39.39 15.82 -16.69
C ASP A 32 -38.22 16.34 -17.55
N LEU A 33 -36.99 16.16 -17.07
CA LEU A 33 -35.77 16.47 -17.81
C LEU A 33 -35.42 15.42 -18.88
N GLY A 34 -36.23 14.37 -19.04
CA GLY A 34 -36.07 13.34 -20.06
C GLY A 34 -35.14 12.18 -19.69
N PHE A 35 -34.76 12.03 -18.42
CA PHE A 35 -33.98 10.86 -17.99
C PHE A 35 -34.86 9.60 -17.95
N LEU A 36 -34.32 8.49 -18.45
CA LEU A 36 -34.95 7.17 -18.35
C LEU A 36 -34.55 6.50 -17.05
N ILE A 37 -35.45 6.46 -16.07
CA ILE A 37 -35.19 5.89 -14.75
C ILE A 37 -35.38 4.36 -14.77
N ASN A 38 -34.35 3.61 -14.38
CA ASN A 38 -34.39 2.15 -14.32
C ASN A 38 -35.09 1.65 -13.04
N THR A 39 -36.42 1.53 -13.08
CA THR A 39 -37.24 1.09 -11.94
C THR A 39 -36.87 -0.28 -11.36
N LYS A 40 -36.24 -1.17 -12.14
CA LYS A 40 -35.78 -2.48 -11.66
C LYS A 40 -34.50 -2.41 -10.83
N LYS A 41 -33.61 -1.46 -11.15
CA LYS A 41 -32.36 -1.22 -10.42
C LYS A 41 -32.51 -0.18 -9.32
N SER A 42 -33.48 0.71 -9.43
CA SER A 42 -33.74 1.75 -8.44
C SER A 42 -34.40 1.18 -7.17
N HIS A 43 -34.09 1.79 -6.03
CA HIS A 43 -34.70 1.48 -4.74
C HIS A 43 -35.61 2.65 -4.30
N PRO A 44 -36.92 2.63 -4.62
CA PRO A 44 -37.82 3.77 -4.41
C PRO A 44 -38.28 3.95 -2.94
N VAL A 45 -37.78 3.12 -2.03
CA VAL A 45 -38.14 3.15 -0.61
C VAL A 45 -36.90 3.50 0.20
N PRO A 46 -36.94 4.55 1.03
CA PRO A 46 -35.78 4.91 1.85
C PRO A 46 -35.33 3.78 2.77
N SER A 47 -34.03 3.55 2.79
CA SER A 47 -33.38 2.50 3.56
C SER A 47 -32.20 3.06 4.34
N GLN A 48 -31.95 2.47 5.51
CA GLN A 48 -30.74 2.74 6.31
C GLN A 48 -29.54 1.88 5.87
N VAL A 49 -29.77 0.95 4.95
CA VAL A 49 -28.78 0.03 4.41
C VAL A 49 -28.73 0.02 2.87
N PRO A 50 -28.59 1.18 2.19
CA PRO A 50 -28.58 1.21 0.73
C PRO A 50 -27.28 0.62 0.14
N THR A 51 -27.35 0.22 -1.13
CA THR A 51 -26.16 -0.02 -1.95
C THR A 51 -25.95 1.17 -2.87
N PHE A 52 -24.73 1.69 -2.95
CA PHE A 52 -24.36 2.82 -3.81
C PHE A 52 -22.91 2.68 -4.27
N LEU A 53 -22.64 2.87 -5.57
CA LEU A 53 -21.30 2.69 -6.17
C LEU A 53 -20.63 1.35 -5.83
N GLY A 54 -21.44 0.28 -5.80
CA GLY A 54 -20.98 -1.06 -5.45
C GLY A 54 -20.51 -1.20 -4.00
N ALA A 55 -20.93 -0.31 -3.10
CA ALA A 55 -20.71 -0.40 -1.67
C ALA A 55 -22.05 -0.57 -0.95
N PHE A 56 -22.11 -1.50 -0.01
CA PHE A 56 -23.19 -1.59 0.97
C PHE A 56 -22.90 -0.60 2.10
N LEU A 57 -23.84 0.30 2.37
CA LEU A 57 -23.68 1.36 3.36
C LEU A 57 -24.63 1.11 4.52
N ASN A 58 -24.12 0.92 5.74
CA ASN A 58 -24.93 0.97 6.96
C ASN A 58 -24.88 2.37 7.54
N LEU A 59 -25.90 3.17 7.24
CA LEU A 59 -25.96 4.59 7.62
C LEU A 59 -26.12 4.80 9.14
N ARG A 60 -26.74 3.84 9.85
CA ARG A 60 -26.85 3.90 11.33
C ARG A 60 -25.51 3.65 12.01
N ARG A 61 -24.76 2.66 11.54
CA ARG A 61 -23.45 2.30 12.10
C ARG A 61 -22.30 3.14 11.53
N GLY A 62 -22.56 3.90 10.47
CA GLY A 62 -21.54 4.65 9.75
C GLY A 62 -20.48 3.75 9.12
N LEU A 63 -20.89 2.65 8.49
CA LEU A 63 -20.01 1.60 7.96
C LEU A 63 -20.24 1.41 6.45
N ALA A 64 -19.18 1.38 5.66
CA ALA A 64 -19.18 0.98 4.25
C ALA A 64 -18.51 -0.37 4.11
N ARG A 65 -19.11 -1.31 3.37
CA ARG A 65 -18.46 -2.57 2.99
C ARG A 65 -18.66 -2.86 1.50
N PRO A 66 -17.85 -3.72 0.88
CA PRO A 66 -18.06 -4.12 -0.50
C PRO A 66 -19.43 -4.78 -0.69
N SER A 67 -20.05 -4.58 -1.86
CA SER A 67 -21.20 -5.39 -2.26
C SER A 67 -20.80 -6.85 -2.46
N GLU A 68 -21.75 -7.77 -2.31
CA GLU A 68 -21.51 -9.21 -2.47
C GLU A 68 -20.98 -9.55 -3.87
N ASP A 69 -21.53 -8.92 -4.92
CA ASP A 69 -21.08 -9.10 -6.30
C ASP A 69 -19.60 -8.75 -6.48
N ARG A 70 -19.12 -7.67 -5.84
CA ARG A 70 -17.71 -7.30 -5.91
C ARG A 70 -16.82 -8.29 -5.19
N LEU A 71 -17.26 -8.78 -4.03
CA LEU A 71 -16.54 -9.82 -3.29
C LEU A 71 -16.50 -11.13 -4.06
N LEU A 72 -17.58 -11.50 -4.73
CA LEU A 72 -17.65 -12.70 -5.56
C LEU A 72 -16.69 -12.57 -6.75
N ASN A 73 -16.77 -11.45 -7.49
CA ASN A 73 -15.89 -11.17 -8.62
C ASN A 73 -14.41 -11.15 -8.23
N LEU A 74 -14.07 -10.57 -7.08
CA LEU A 74 -12.70 -10.58 -6.55
C LEU A 74 -12.25 -12.01 -6.24
N ARG A 75 -13.04 -12.76 -5.48
CA ARG A 75 -12.69 -14.13 -5.06
C ARG A 75 -12.50 -15.06 -6.25
N GLN A 76 -13.41 -14.99 -7.23
CA GLN A 76 -13.29 -15.73 -8.48
C GLN A 76 -12.03 -15.32 -9.25
N CYS A 77 -11.68 -14.04 -9.28
CA CYS A 77 -10.47 -13.59 -9.94
C CYS A 77 -9.20 -14.09 -9.23
N VAL A 78 -9.15 -14.02 -7.89
CA VAL A 78 -8.02 -14.49 -7.08
C VAL A 78 -7.82 -16.01 -7.23
N SER A 79 -8.90 -16.78 -7.23
CA SER A 79 -8.83 -18.25 -7.32
C SER A 79 -8.19 -18.75 -8.61
N LEU A 80 -8.26 -17.96 -9.69
CA LEU A 80 -7.59 -18.29 -10.95
C LEU A 80 -6.06 -18.30 -10.85
N PHE A 81 -5.47 -17.56 -9.90
CA PHE A 81 -4.01 -17.49 -9.76
C PHE A 81 -3.44 -18.65 -8.95
N LEU A 82 -4.20 -19.21 -8.00
CA LEU A 82 -3.69 -20.25 -7.10
C LEU A 82 -3.22 -21.55 -7.80
N PRO A 83 -3.93 -22.09 -8.81
CA PRO A 83 -3.47 -23.27 -9.54
C PRO A 83 -2.54 -22.92 -10.72
N THR A 84 -2.37 -21.64 -11.03
CA THR A 84 -1.77 -21.18 -12.30
C THR A 84 -0.32 -20.81 -12.11
N VAL A 85 0.57 -21.45 -12.87
CA VAL A 85 2.03 -21.18 -12.82
C VAL A 85 2.38 -19.85 -13.49
N VAL A 86 1.67 -19.47 -14.56
CA VAL A 86 1.90 -18.22 -15.31
C VAL A 86 0.55 -17.65 -15.75
N ALA A 87 0.35 -16.35 -15.50
CA ALA A 87 -0.84 -15.63 -15.93
C ALA A 87 -0.45 -14.38 -16.75
N PRO A 88 -1.25 -13.98 -17.75
CA PRO A 88 -0.94 -12.81 -18.56
C PRO A 88 -1.09 -11.52 -17.75
N ALA A 89 -0.31 -10.48 -18.06
CA ALA A 89 -0.32 -9.21 -17.34
C ALA A 89 -1.72 -8.58 -17.22
N ARG A 90 -2.58 -8.74 -18.23
CA ARG A 90 -4.00 -8.31 -18.18
C ARG A 90 -4.78 -8.92 -17.03
N ALA A 91 -4.50 -10.17 -16.66
CA ALA A 91 -5.17 -10.83 -15.54
C ALA A 91 -4.73 -10.19 -14.22
N TRP A 92 -3.43 -9.92 -14.05
CA TRP A 92 -2.89 -9.23 -12.87
C TRP A 92 -3.42 -7.79 -12.76
N LEU A 93 -3.48 -7.07 -13.88
CA LEU A 93 -4.07 -5.72 -13.94
C LEU A 93 -5.55 -5.75 -13.57
N ARG A 94 -6.32 -6.73 -14.04
CA ARG A 94 -7.72 -6.94 -13.64
C ARG A 94 -7.83 -7.20 -12.15
N LEU A 95 -6.98 -8.07 -11.59
CA LEU A 95 -6.96 -8.37 -10.17
C LEU A 95 -6.69 -7.12 -9.33
N LEU A 96 -5.64 -6.35 -9.68
CA LEU A 96 -5.31 -5.10 -9.02
C LEU A 96 -6.42 -4.05 -9.17
N GLY A 97 -7.08 -3.99 -10.33
CA GLY A 97 -8.25 -3.12 -10.54
C GLY A 97 -9.41 -3.47 -9.62
N LEU A 98 -9.72 -4.77 -9.47
CA LEU A 98 -10.74 -5.24 -8.53
C LEU A 98 -10.38 -4.87 -7.09
N MET A 99 -9.12 -5.05 -6.67
CA MET A 99 -8.69 -4.68 -5.32
C MET A 99 -8.68 -3.16 -5.11
N ALA A 100 -8.21 -2.37 -6.08
CA ALA A 100 -8.18 -0.91 -6.02
C ALA A 100 -9.58 -0.33 -5.78
N SER A 101 -10.57 -0.99 -6.39
CA SER A 101 -11.96 -0.63 -6.24
C SER A 101 -12.48 -0.81 -4.79
N LEU A 102 -11.81 -1.60 -3.95
CA LEU A 102 -12.18 -1.87 -2.56
C LEU A 102 -11.42 -1.03 -1.53
N VAL A 103 -10.55 -0.11 -1.95
CA VAL A 103 -9.67 0.66 -1.06
C VAL A 103 -10.43 1.43 0.03
N ASP A 104 -11.59 1.97 -0.31
CA ASP A 104 -12.42 2.73 0.63
C ASP A 104 -13.38 1.83 1.44
N LEU A 105 -13.35 0.52 1.19
CA LEU A 105 -14.33 -0.44 1.72
C LEU A 105 -13.70 -1.57 2.54
N VAL A 106 -12.40 -1.82 2.38
CA VAL A 106 -11.66 -2.87 3.11
C VAL A 106 -10.50 -2.25 3.87
N ASP A 107 -10.41 -2.55 5.16
CA ASP A 107 -9.29 -2.07 5.98
C ASP A 107 -7.95 -2.61 5.48
N PHE A 108 -6.93 -1.75 5.50
CA PHE A 108 -5.58 -2.06 5.02
C PHE A 108 -5.51 -2.59 3.58
N CYS A 109 -6.52 -2.29 2.75
CA CYS A 109 -6.64 -2.78 1.38
C CYS A 109 -5.36 -2.51 0.56
N ARG A 110 -4.87 -1.26 0.56
CA ARG A 110 -3.65 -0.87 -0.20
C ARG A 110 -2.41 -1.63 0.28
N LEU A 111 -2.30 -1.87 1.59
CA LEU A 111 -1.19 -2.64 2.16
C LEU A 111 -1.21 -4.09 1.64
N ARG A 112 -2.39 -4.71 1.57
CA ARG A 112 -2.55 -6.09 1.11
C ARG A 112 -2.42 -6.25 -0.41
N MET A 113 -2.71 -5.19 -1.17
CA MET A 113 -2.51 -5.13 -2.61
C MET A 113 -1.03 -5.05 -2.99
N ARG A 114 -0.21 -4.45 -2.13
CA ARG A 114 1.14 -4.01 -2.50
C ARG A 114 2.08 -5.14 -2.95
N PRO A 115 2.16 -6.29 -2.25
CA PRO A 115 3.04 -7.38 -2.69
C PRO A 115 2.69 -7.87 -4.10
N ILE A 116 1.40 -7.93 -4.42
CA ILE A 116 0.89 -8.33 -5.74
C ILE A 116 1.23 -7.26 -6.79
N GLN A 117 1.10 -5.99 -6.44
CA GLN A 117 1.45 -4.87 -7.33
C GLN A 117 2.96 -4.83 -7.63
N LEU A 118 3.81 -4.98 -6.62
CA LEU A 118 5.27 -4.97 -6.77
C LEU A 118 5.73 -6.16 -7.62
N HIS A 119 5.15 -7.34 -7.37
CA HIS A 119 5.39 -8.52 -8.20
C HIS A 119 5.02 -8.28 -9.66
N LEU A 120 3.86 -7.71 -9.96
CA LEU A 120 3.55 -7.38 -11.36
C LEU A 120 4.59 -6.41 -11.95
N LEU A 121 5.06 -5.43 -11.19
CA LEU A 121 6.02 -4.43 -11.66
C LEU A 121 7.44 -4.97 -11.90
N SER A 122 7.83 -6.08 -11.27
CA SER A 122 9.13 -6.71 -11.55
C SER A 122 9.13 -7.47 -12.88
N PHE A 123 7.96 -7.97 -13.34
CA PHE A 123 7.85 -8.72 -14.60
C PHE A 123 7.20 -7.96 -15.76
N TYR A 124 6.44 -6.90 -15.48
CA TYR A 124 5.65 -6.21 -16.50
C TYR A 124 5.85 -4.69 -16.47
N ARG A 125 6.24 -4.17 -17.64
CA ARG A 125 6.35 -2.73 -17.91
C ARG A 125 5.47 -2.39 -19.11
N PRO A 126 4.37 -1.62 -18.96
CA PRO A 126 3.41 -1.33 -20.05
C PRO A 126 4.05 -0.69 -21.28
N ARG A 127 5.17 0.02 -21.10
CA ARG A 127 5.89 0.70 -22.19
C ARG A 127 6.67 -0.26 -23.09
N TRP A 128 7.02 -1.44 -22.58
CA TRP A 128 7.94 -2.39 -23.22
C TRP A 128 7.31 -3.76 -23.49
N HIS A 129 6.20 -4.07 -22.81
CA HIS A 129 5.57 -5.38 -22.86
C HIS A 129 4.10 -5.30 -23.28
N PRO A 130 3.60 -6.24 -24.09
CA PRO A 130 2.19 -6.32 -24.44
C PRO A 130 1.33 -6.70 -23.24
N ILE A 131 0.03 -6.38 -23.28
CA ILE A 131 -0.89 -6.65 -22.16
C ILE A 131 -1.05 -8.15 -21.84
N ASP A 132 -0.73 -9.04 -22.78
CA ASP A 132 -0.75 -10.49 -22.61
C ASP A 132 0.60 -11.07 -22.17
N HIS A 133 1.58 -10.22 -21.82
CA HIS A 133 2.90 -10.65 -21.37
C HIS A 133 2.81 -11.66 -20.21
N PRO A 134 3.50 -12.81 -20.27
CA PRO A 134 3.45 -13.82 -19.24
C PRO A 134 4.11 -13.33 -17.95
N VAL A 135 3.40 -13.45 -16.83
CA VAL A 135 3.92 -13.12 -15.50
C VAL A 135 3.79 -14.36 -14.61
N PRO A 136 4.90 -14.86 -14.00
CA PRO A 136 4.86 -16.06 -13.18
C PRO A 136 4.07 -15.83 -11.90
N THR A 137 3.32 -16.82 -11.43
CA THR A 137 2.77 -16.82 -10.07
C THR A 137 3.74 -17.58 -9.17
N THR A 138 4.50 -16.85 -8.36
CA THR A 138 5.48 -17.47 -7.46
C THR A 138 4.82 -18.01 -6.19
N SER A 139 5.40 -19.04 -5.60
CA SER A 139 4.95 -19.60 -4.31
C SER A 139 4.94 -18.54 -3.19
N LEU A 140 5.84 -17.55 -3.26
CA LEU A 140 5.92 -16.40 -2.36
C LEU A 140 4.64 -15.54 -2.35
N LEU A 141 3.90 -15.49 -3.46
CA LEU A 141 2.64 -14.73 -3.53
C LEU A 141 1.43 -15.47 -2.99
N VAL A 142 1.49 -16.80 -2.84
CA VAL A 142 0.34 -17.61 -2.43
C VAL A 142 -0.29 -17.14 -1.11
N PRO A 143 0.47 -16.81 -0.04
CA PRO A 143 -0.10 -16.28 1.19
C PRO A 143 -0.81 -14.94 0.98
N HIS A 144 -0.25 -14.06 0.14
CA HIS A 144 -0.84 -12.75 -0.18
C HIS A 144 -2.14 -12.89 -0.97
N LEU A 145 -2.22 -13.84 -1.91
CA LEU A 145 -3.43 -14.16 -2.66
C LEU A 145 -4.50 -14.79 -1.76
N ARG A 146 -4.13 -15.79 -0.94
CA ARG A 146 -5.07 -16.47 -0.03
C ARG A 146 -5.70 -15.54 0.99
N TRP A 147 -5.00 -14.48 1.41
CA TRP A 147 -5.56 -13.46 2.31
C TRP A 147 -6.88 -12.88 1.78
N TRP A 148 -7.00 -12.68 0.47
CA TRP A 148 -8.19 -12.14 -0.19
C TRP A 148 -9.35 -13.13 -0.36
N LEU A 149 -9.12 -14.42 -0.08
CA LEU A 149 -10.17 -15.46 -0.12
C LEU A 149 -10.85 -15.65 1.23
N VAL A 150 -10.22 -15.20 2.32
CA VAL A 150 -10.78 -15.30 3.67
C VAL A 150 -11.86 -14.24 3.84
N GLU A 151 -13.10 -14.67 4.02
CA GLU A 151 -14.26 -13.78 4.09
C GLU A 151 -14.14 -12.73 5.19
N ALA A 152 -13.70 -13.14 6.39
CA ALA A 152 -13.53 -12.25 7.53
C ALA A 152 -12.55 -11.09 7.28
N ASN A 153 -11.66 -11.19 6.28
CA ASN A 153 -10.71 -10.14 5.94
C ASN A 153 -11.33 -9.03 5.07
N ILE A 154 -12.36 -9.35 4.29
CA ILE A 154 -12.89 -8.48 3.23
C ILE A 154 -14.33 -8.00 3.51
N THR A 155 -14.98 -8.52 4.56
CA THR A 155 -16.38 -8.19 4.91
C THR A 155 -16.55 -7.24 6.10
N GLN A 156 -15.48 -6.96 6.87
CA GLN A 156 -15.57 -6.09 8.06
C GLN A 156 -16.08 -4.69 7.73
N GLY A 157 -15.74 -4.18 6.54
CA GLY A 157 -16.05 -2.81 6.13
C GLY A 157 -15.12 -1.78 6.76
N ARG A 158 -15.30 -0.52 6.36
CA ARG A 158 -14.63 0.66 6.91
C ARG A 158 -15.65 1.63 7.48
N VAL A 159 -15.30 2.23 8.62
CA VAL A 159 -16.12 3.31 9.19
C VAL A 159 -15.98 4.58 8.36
N PHE A 160 -17.08 5.32 8.17
CA PHE A 160 -17.10 6.57 7.39
C PHE A 160 -16.17 7.63 7.96
N ARG A 161 -15.98 7.61 9.28
CA ARG A 161 -15.09 8.51 9.99
C ARG A 161 -14.21 7.69 10.91
N PRO A 162 -12.88 7.82 10.81
CA PRO A 162 -12.00 7.19 11.78
C PRO A 162 -12.35 7.70 13.19
N PRO A 163 -12.25 6.85 14.22
CA PRO A 163 -12.47 7.28 15.59
C PRO A 163 -11.52 8.41 15.96
N ARG A 164 -11.99 9.34 16.80
CA ARG A 164 -11.13 10.40 17.34
C ARG A 164 -10.00 9.75 18.14
N PRO A 165 -8.74 10.18 17.96
CA PRO A 165 -7.64 9.64 18.74
C PRO A 165 -7.91 9.80 20.24
N SER A 166 -7.85 8.70 20.99
CA SER A 166 -7.94 8.68 22.45
C SER A 166 -6.56 8.63 23.09
N VAL A 167 -5.53 8.25 22.31
CA VAL A 167 -4.16 8.08 22.78
C VAL A 167 -3.20 8.85 21.89
N LEU A 168 -2.24 9.53 22.51
CA LEU A 168 -1.13 10.17 21.83
C LEU A 168 0.17 9.44 22.14
N ILE A 169 0.87 9.00 21.09
CA ILE A 169 2.26 8.56 21.16
C ILE A 169 3.11 9.59 20.43
N THR A 170 4.18 10.05 21.05
CA THR A 170 5.21 10.84 20.36
C THR A 170 6.46 10.00 20.21
N THR A 171 7.00 9.93 19.00
CA THR A 171 8.24 9.21 18.70
C THR A 171 9.29 10.16 18.16
N ASP A 172 10.54 9.81 18.39
CA ASP A 172 11.71 10.51 17.88
C ASP A 172 12.77 9.47 17.50
N ALA A 173 13.46 9.67 16.37
CA ALA A 173 14.54 8.83 15.92
C ALA A 173 15.78 9.66 15.56
N SER A 174 16.94 9.13 15.92
CA SER A 174 18.24 9.69 15.56
C SER A 174 19.08 8.63 14.86
N GLY A 175 20.28 8.98 14.36
CA GLY A 175 21.22 7.98 13.83
C GLY A 175 21.73 6.98 14.87
N TYR A 176 21.61 7.29 16.17
CA TYR A 176 22.14 6.45 17.26
C TYR A 176 21.05 5.61 17.95
N GLY A 177 19.86 6.17 18.15
CA GLY A 177 18.79 5.49 18.85
C GLY A 177 17.42 6.12 18.62
N TRP A 178 16.45 5.62 19.37
CA TRP A 178 15.05 6.05 19.31
C TRP A 178 14.46 6.27 20.70
N GLY A 179 13.40 7.08 20.73
CA GLY A 179 12.58 7.30 21.90
C GLY A 179 11.10 7.32 21.54
N ALA A 180 10.27 6.95 22.51
CA ALA A 180 8.83 7.10 22.41
C ALA A 180 8.21 7.42 23.76
N THR A 181 7.16 8.22 23.74
CA THR A 181 6.42 8.64 24.93
C THR A 181 4.92 8.41 24.76
N LEU A 182 4.33 7.79 25.76
CA LEU A 182 2.89 7.63 25.95
C LEU A 182 2.61 8.06 27.39
N HIS A 183 2.27 9.33 27.60
CA HIS A 183 2.26 9.93 28.93
C HIS A 183 1.44 9.10 29.95
N PRO A 184 2.00 8.79 31.15
CA PRO A 184 3.31 9.19 31.69
C PRO A 184 4.47 8.23 31.36
N ARG A 185 4.23 7.16 30.59
CA ARG A 185 5.23 6.14 30.24
C ARG A 185 6.16 6.61 29.13
N GLN A 186 7.39 6.13 29.18
CA GLN A 186 8.41 6.41 28.18
C GLN A 186 9.23 5.15 27.91
N VAL A 187 9.74 5.03 26.71
CA VAL A 187 10.67 3.97 26.30
C VAL A 187 11.70 4.56 25.35
N ALA A 188 12.94 4.09 25.45
CA ALA A 188 14.01 4.46 24.54
C ALA A 188 14.95 3.27 24.35
N GLY A 189 15.70 3.28 23.25
CA GLY A 189 16.68 2.26 22.95
C GLY A 189 17.71 2.73 21.94
N VAL A 190 18.82 2.00 21.87
CA VAL A 190 19.88 2.21 20.88
C VAL A 190 19.63 1.30 19.69
N TRP A 191 19.97 1.76 18.49
CA TRP A 191 19.89 0.93 17.30
C TRP A 191 20.94 -0.18 17.32
N GLY A 192 20.53 -1.39 16.92
CA GLY A 192 21.48 -2.45 16.62
C GLY A 192 22.39 -2.08 15.43
N PRO A 193 23.55 -2.74 15.25
CA PRO A 193 24.54 -2.37 14.24
C PRO A 193 23.97 -2.30 12.82
N ALA A 194 23.02 -3.18 12.48
CA ALA A 194 22.36 -3.22 11.18
C ALA A 194 21.46 -2.01 10.87
N HIS A 195 21.01 -1.27 11.90
CA HIS A 195 20.09 -0.14 11.73
C HIS A 195 20.82 1.21 11.78
N GLN A 196 22.02 1.30 12.35
CA GLN A 196 22.76 2.57 12.46
C GLN A 196 23.13 3.18 11.10
N SER A 197 23.20 2.36 10.04
CA SER A 197 23.44 2.79 8.65
C SER A 197 22.16 3.05 7.85
N SER A 198 20.98 2.80 8.43
CA SER A 198 19.70 2.96 7.72
C SER A 198 19.31 4.44 7.56
N HIS A 199 18.62 4.75 6.47
CA HIS A 199 18.14 6.11 6.19
C HIS A 199 17.19 6.60 7.30
N ILE A 200 17.21 7.89 7.63
CA ILE A 200 16.42 8.48 8.73
C ILE A 200 14.92 8.14 8.67
N ASN A 201 14.30 8.15 7.49
CA ASN A 201 12.90 7.72 7.32
C ASN A 201 12.62 6.27 7.77
N VAL A 202 13.60 5.37 7.62
CA VAL A 202 13.51 3.98 8.09
C VAL A 202 13.57 3.96 9.61
N LEU A 203 14.50 4.71 10.20
CA LEU A 203 14.66 4.82 11.65
C LEU A 203 13.41 5.41 12.32
N GLU A 204 12.80 6.42 11.70
CA GLU A 204 11.54 7.01 12.14
C GLU A 204 10.38 5.98 12.10
N MET A 205 10.25 5.22 11.01
CA MET A 205 9.24 4.16 10.92
C MET A 205 9.50 3.01 11.91
N LEU A 206 10.76 2.66 12.15
CA LEU A 206 11.16 1.68 13.16
C LEU A 206 10.86 2.17 14.57
N ALA A 207 11.12 3.44 14.89
CA ALA A 207 10.79 4.04 16.17
C ALA A 207 9.29 3.97 16.44
N VAL A 208 8.44 4.29 15.46
CA VAL A 208 6.98 4.08 15.55
C VAL A 208 6.63 2.62 15.79
N THR A 209 7.27 1.70 15.07
CA THR A 209 7.01 0.27 15.21
C THR A 209 7.37 -0.25 16.61
N TYR A 210 8.53 0.14 17.13
CA TYR A 210 8.99 -0.26 18.47
C TYR A 210 8.14 0.38 19.56
N ALA A 211 7.74 1.64 19.41
CA ALA A 211 6.80 2.31 20.31
C ALA A 211 5.47 1.55 20.40
N LEU A 212 4.86 1.22 19.26
CA LEU A 212 3.58 0.50 19.21
C LEU A 212 3.68 -0.92 19.77
N LYS A 213 4.80 -1.62 19.55
CA LYS A 213 5.07 -2.94 20.15
C LYS A 213 5.21 -2.83 21.66
N HIS A 214 5.96 -1.85 22.15
CA HIS A 214 6.19 -1.67 23.58
C HIS A 214 4.90 -1.29 24.33
N PHE A 215 4.10 -0.37 23.77
CA PHE A 215 2.83 0.08 24.35
C PHE A 215 1.61 -0.75 23.93
N GLN A 216 1.80 -1.95 23.37
CA GLN A 216 0.72 -2.74 22.77
C GLN A 216 -0.45 -2.98 23.73
N SER A 217 -0.16 -3.26 25.01
CA SER A 217 -1.17 -3.45 26.06
C SER A 217 -2.02 -2.21 26.28
N ASP A 218 -1.41 -1.03 26.23
CA ASP A 218 -2.02 0.25 26.55
C ASP A 218 -2.84 0.79 25.39
N VAL A 219 -2.45 0.47 24.14
CA VAL A 219 -3.08 1.03 22.94
C VAL A 219 -4.09 0.09 22.28
N ARG A 220 -4.23 -1.15 22.79
CA ARG A 220 -5.10 -2.16 22.16
C ARG A 220 -6.55 -1.69 22.12
N GLY A 221 -7.13 -1.70 20.92
CA GLY A 221 -8.51 -1.28 20.69
C GLY A 221 -8.73 0.24 20.75
N GLN A 222 -7.66 1.03 20.87
CA GLN A 222 -7.73 2.48 20.94
C GLN A 222 -7.40 3.13 19.59
N ALA A 223 -7.91 4.34 19.38
CA ALA A 223 -7.50 5.19 18.27
C ALA A 223 -6.23 5.93 18.68
N VAL A 224 -5.11 5.60 18.04
CA VAL A 224 -3.79 6.14 18.38
C VAL A 224 -3.40 7.23 17.39
N LEU A 225 -3.07 8.42 17.90
CA LEU A 225 -2.36 9.45 17.17
C LEU A 225 -0.87 9.28 17.42
N VAL A 226 -0.12 9.02 16.35
CA VAL A 226 1.35 9.01 16.40
C VAL A 226 1.86 10.37 15.91
N ARG A 227 2.63 11.06 16.74
CA ARG A 227 3.37 12.28 16.39
C ARG A 227 4.82 11.93 16.15
N CYS A 228 5.31 12.23 14.96
CA CYS A 228 6.72 12.23 14.58
C CYS A 228 6.99 13.51 13.77
N ASP A 229 8.24 13.93 13.71
CA ASP A 229 8.67 15.10 12.94
C ASP A 229 8.92 14.78 11.45
N ASN A 230 8.87 13.49 11.08
CA ASN A 230 9.09 13.05 9.72
C ASN A 230 7.84 13.14 8.84
N ALA A 231 7.80 14.18 7.99
CA ALA A 231 6.73 14.41 7.01
C ALA A 231 6.53 13.24 6.01
N THR A 232 7.51 12.35 5.86
CA THR A 232 7.40 11.16 5.00
C THR A 232 6.66 10.02 5.71
N VAL A 233 6.84 9.82 7.01
CA VAL A 233 6.20 8.72 7.77
C VAL A 233 4.68 8.91 7.86
N VAL A 234 4.23 10.16 7.97
CA VAL A 234 2.83 10.53 8.14
C VAL A 234 1.93 10.03 6.98
N PRO A 235 2.24 10.29 5.69
CA PRO A 235 1.50 9.71 4.57
C PRO A 235 1.46 8.19 4.53
N TYR A 236 2.57 7.51 4.91
CA TYR A 236 2.63 6.05 4.88
C TYR A 236 1.67 5.42 5.89
N ILE A 237 1.60 5.98 7.09
CA ILE A 237 0.67 5.52 8.13
C ILE A 237 -0.77 5.86 7.75
N ASN A 238 -1.03 7.09 7.29
CA ASN A 238 -2.39 7.61 7.12
C ASN A 238 -3.05 7.22 5.79
N HIS A 239 -2.30 7.26 4.69
CA HIS A 239 -2.86 7.00 3.36
C HIS A 239 -2.67 5.56 2.91
N GLN A 240 -1.87 4.77 3.66
CA GLN A 240 -1.44 3.43 3.23
C GLN A 240 -0.84 3.50 1.81
N ASP A 241 -0.33 4.69 1.45
CA ASP A 241 0.05 5.11 0.12
C ASP A 241 1.34 5.91 0.22
N GLY A 242 2.35 5.39 -0.44
CA GLY A 242 3.42 6.19 -0.97
C GLY A 242 3.70 5.68 -2.38
N THR A 243 3.10 6.35 -3.35
CA THR A 243 3.37 6.19 -4.78
C THR A 243 4.23 7.32 -5.33
N ARG A 244 4.38 8.44 -4.60
CA ARG A 244 5.29 9.55 -4.96
C ARG A 244 6.73 9.36 -4.49
N SER A 245 6.97 8.37 -3.65
CA SER A 245 8.32 7.96 -3.32
C SER A 245 8.40 6.46 -3.40
N GLY A 246 9.01 5.98 -4.49
CA GLY A 246 9.49 4.61 -4.57
C GLY A 246 10.57 4.30 -3.53
N HIS A 247 10.75 5.10 -2.44
CA HIS A 247 11.66 5.02 -1.28
C HIS A 247 11.08 4.50 0.06
N LEU A 248 9.80 4.16 0.18
CA LEU A 248 9.28 3.47 1.39
C LEU A 248 8.36 2.29 1.08
N CYS A 249 8.00 2.05 -0.18
CA CYS A 249 7.25 0.84 -0.56
C CYS A 249 8.07 -0.45 -0.63
N ALA A 250 9.37 -0.34 -0.33
CA ALA A 250 10.34 -1.43 -0.30
C ALA A 250 11.07 -1.42 1.04
N LEU A 251 10.38 -1.00 2.12
CA LEU A 251 10.94 -1.01 3.48
C LEU A 251 11.00 -2.40 4.12
N ILE A 252 10.90 -3.43 3.29
CA ILE A 252 11.53 -4.72 3.54
C ILE A 252 12.60 -4.83 2.44
N ASP A 253 13.75 -4.21 2.66
CA ASP A 253 14.93 -4.15 1.77
C ASP A 253 14.99 -3.04 0.72
N ARG A 254 15.68 -1.93 1.09
CA ARG A 254 16.13 -0.90 0.13
C ARG A 254 17.63 -0.89 -0.01
N PRO A 255 18.14 -0.89 -1.25
CA PRO A 255 19.56 -0.69 -1.46
C PRO A 255 19.99 0.69 -0.96
N HIS A 256 21.03 0.71 -0.13
CA HIS A 256 21.63 1.89 0.49
C HIS A 256 22.66 2.54 -0.42
N VAL A 257 23.23 1.79 -1.37
CA VAL A 257 24.28 2.27 -2.28
C VAL A 257 24.05 1.79 -3.71
N ASP A 258 24.27 2.68 -4.67
CA ASP A 258 24.26 2.39 -6.10
C ASP A 258 25.68 2.03 -6.58
N LEU A 259 25.92 0.74 -6.81
CA LEU A 259 27.17 0.21 -7.33
C LEU A 259 27.19 0.35 -8.84
N PHE A 260 28.34 0.78 -9.37
CA PHE A 260 28.61 0.98 -10.80
C PHE A 260 27.93 2.21 -11.42
N ALA A 261 27.53 3.19 -10.60
CA ALA A 261 26.96 4.46 -11.04
C ALA A 261 27.96 5.62 -10.98
N SER A 262 27.64 6.70 -11.68
CA SER A 262 28.33 7.99 -11.67
C SER A 262 27.38 9.07 -11.16
N ARG A 263 27.89 10.27 -10.90
CA ARG A 263 27.04 11.43 -10.54
C ARG A 263 25.86 11.65 -11.49
N MET A 264 26.02 11.29 -12.76
CA MET A 264 25.03 11.59 -13.80
C MET A 264 23.94 10.54 -13.96
N ASN A 265 24.12 9.33 -13.42
CA ASN A 265 23.20 8.21 -13.63
C ASN A 265 22.87 7.42 -12.35
N ASN A 266 23.24 7.95 -11.17
CA ASN A 266 22.90 7.33 -9.90
C ASN A 266 21.38 7.30 -9.68
N GLN A 267 20.88 6.15 -9.25
CA GLN A 267 19.51 5.91 -8.83
C GLN A 267 19.36 6.10 -7.31
N LEU A 268 20.48 6.13 -6.58
CA LEU A 268 20.54 6.36 -5.14
C LEU A 268 21.50 7.51 -4.79
N PRO A 269 21.27 8.22 -3.67
CA PRO A 269 22.13 9.33 -3.25
C PRO A 269 23.58 8.93 -2.96
N ILE A 270 23.80 7.70 -2.48
CA ILE A 270 25.12 7.12 -2.22
C ILE A 270 25.45 6.21 -3.39
N TYR A 271 26.58 6.44 -4.05
CA TYR A 271 26.97 5.66 -5.23
C TYR A 271 28.48 5.40 -5.27
N CYS A 272 28.86 4.28 -5.91
CA CYS A 272 30.25 3.88 -6.12
C CYS A 272 30.64 4.05 -7.59
N ALA A 273 31.57 4.98 -7.84
CA ALA A 273 31.98 5.37 -9.18
C ALA A 273 33.07 4.46 -9.75
N ARG A 274 33.06 4.30 -11.08
CA ARG A 274 34.09 3.54 -11.81
C ARG A 274 35.47 4.20 -11.74
N GLY A 275 35.54 5.51 -11.55
CA GLY A 275 36.77 6.29 -11.46
C GLY A 275 36.63 7.43 -10.45
N PRO A 276 37.70 8.24 -10.24
CA PRO A 276 37.70 9.31 -9.24
C PRO A 276 36.56 10.29 -9.46
N ASP A 277 35.64 10.36 -8.49
CA ASP A 277 34.57 11.35 -8.42
C ASP A 277 34.49 11.84 -6.97
N PRO A 278 34.68 13.16 -6.72
CA PRO A 278 34.69 13.70 -5.37
C PRO A 278 33.34 13.59 -4.64
N ASN A 279 32.25 13.27 -5.35
CA ASN A 279 30.93 13.04 -4.76
C ASN A 279 30.56 11.56 -4.65
N ALA A 280 31.41 10.64 -5.12
CA ALA A 280 31.18 9.21 -4.95
C ALA A 280 31.57 8.77 -3.54
N TRP A 281 30.81 7.84 -2.97
CA TRP A 281 31.12 7.24 -1.67
C TRP A 281 32.41 6.42 -1.73
N GLN A 282 32.61 5.70 -2.83
CA GLN A 282 33.85 4.98 -3.11
C GLN A 282 34.12 4.91 -4.61
N THR A 283 35.37 4.58 -4.94
CA THR A 283 35.81 4.28 -6.31
C THR A 283 36.05 2.78 -6.45
N ASP A 284 35.65 2.21 -7.59
CA ASP A 284 35.72 0.78 -7.91
C ASP A 284 34.88 -0.11 -6.99
N ALA A 285 33.64 -0.39 -7.41
CA ALA A 285 32.68 -1.20 -6.68
C ALA A 285 33.16 -2.64 -6.42
N LEU A 286 34.09 -3.19 -7.22
CA LEU A 286 34.61 -4.54 -7.00
C LEU A 286 35.65 -4.61 -5.87
N SER A 287 36.20 -3.47 -5.46
CA SER A 287 37.16 -3.37 -4.36
C SER A 287 36.49 -3.28 -2.98
N VAL A 288 35.17 -3.01 -2.96
CA VAL A 288 34.34 -2.87 -1.75
C VAL A 288 33.82 -4.24 -1.29
N ARG A 289 33.70 -4.48 0.02
CA ARG A 289 33.03 -5.69 0.57
C ARG A 289 31.51 -5.55 0.45
N TRP A 290 30.83 -6.59 -0.03
CA TRP A 290 29.38 -6.62 -0.29
C TRP A 290 28.59 -7.40 0.77
N ASP A 291 29.27 -8.12 1.65
CA ASP A 291 28.69 -8.77 2.82
C ASP A 291 27.87 -7.78 3.68
N GLY A 292 26.58 -8.09 3.88
CA GLY A 292 25.61 -7.24 4.59
C GLY A 292 25.24 -5.93 3.88
N LEU A 293 25.74 -5.71 2.66
CA LEU A 293 25.51 -4.50 1.89
C LEU A 293 24.28 -4.67 1.00
N LEU A 294 23.18 -4.05 1.40
CA LEU A 294 22.02 -3.95 0.54
C LEU A 294 22.30 -2.90 -0.54
N ALA A 295 22.61 -3.33 -1.77
CA ALA A 295 23.09 -2.48 -2.84
C ALA A 295 22.29 -2.64 -4.13
N TYR A 296 22.14 -1.54 -4.88
CA TYR A 296 21.59 -1.53 -6.24
C TYR A 296 22.78 -1.62 -7.17
N ALA A 297 22.92 -2.70 -7.93
CA ALA A 297 24.08 -2.90 -8.81
C ALA A 297 23.67 -2.93 -10.28
N PHE A 298 24.22 -2.01 -11.07
CA PHE A 298 24.02 -1.98 -12.52
C PHE A 298 25.37 -1.94 -13.28
N PRO A 299 26.12 -3.06 -13.30
CA PRO A 299 27.46 -3.09 -13.87
C PRO A 299 27.45 -3.00 -15.40
N PRO A 300 28.47 -2.37 -16.02
CA PRO A 300 28.75 -2.52 -17.44
C PRO A 300 28.87 -3.99 -17.84
N ILE A 301 28.39 -4.36 -19.03
CA ILE A 301 28.36 -5.75 -19.53
C ILE A 301 29.74 -6.45 -19.39
N SER A 302 30.83 -5.72 -19.62
CA SER A 302 32.20 -6.23 -19.50
C SER A 302 32.63 -6.64 -18.08
N LEU A 303 31.87 -6.26 -17.05
CA LEU A 303 32.18 -6.51 -15.64
C LEU A 303 31.23 -7.53 -14.99
N VAL A 304 30.20 -7.98 -15.70
CA VAL A 304 29.17 -8.90 -15.16
C VAL A 304 29.79 -10.21 -14.65
N SER A 305 30.76 -10.80 -15.38
CA SER A 305 31.43 -12.03 -14.93
C SER A 305 32.16 -11.85 -13.59
N ARG A 306 32.85 -10.72 -13.42
CA ARG A 306 33.58 -10.39 -12.18
C ARG A 306 32.64 -10.09 -11.02
N VAL A 307 31.49 -9.49 -11.30
CA VAL A 307 30.41 -9.25 -10.32
C VAL A 307 29.86 -10.58 -9.80
N LEU A 308 29.55 -11.53 -10.69
CA LEU A 308 29.05 -12.85 -10.31
C LEU A 308 30.06 -13.65 -9.48
N THR A 309 31.34 -13.67 -9.88
CA THR A 309 32.40 -14.32 -9.10
C THR A 309 32.55 -13.73 -7.69
N LYS A 310 32.42 -12.40 -7.56
CA LYS A 310 32.50 -11.75 -6.26
C LYS A 310 31.30 -12.05 -5.37
N ILE A 311 30.10 -12.16 -5.96
CA ILE A 311 28.88 -12.58 -5.26
C ILE A 311 29.04 -13.98 -4.67
N GLU A 312 29.54 -14.93 -5.47
CA GLU A 312 29.80 -16.31 -5.02
C GLU A 312 30.87 -16.40 -3.93
N GLN A 313 31.86 -15.52 -3.94
CA GLN A 313 32.93 -15.47 -2.94
C GLN A 313 32.51 -14.83 -1.62
N GLU A 314 31.52 -13.94 -1.64
CA GLU A 314 31.08 -13.15 -0.48
C GLU A 314 29.68 -13.52 0.02
N ASP A 315 29.10 -14.62 -0.49
CA ASP A 315 27.77 -15.15 -0.11
C ASP A 315 26.65 -14.09 -0.19
N ALA A 316 26.76 -13.18 -1.15
CA ALA A 316 25.82 -12.08 -1.34
C ALA A 316 24.55 -12.56 -2.08
N GLU A 317 23.37 -12.17 -1.63
CA GLU A 317 22.10 -12.56 -2.27
C GLU A 317 21.56 -11.44 -3.18
N PHE A 318 21.11 -11.78 -4.39
CA PHE A 318 20.49 -10.83 -5.31
C PHE A 318 18.96 -11.01 -5.33
N SER A 319 18.23 -9.89 -5.33
CA SER A 319 16.83 -9.86 -5.81
C SER A 319 16.75 -8.90 -7.00
N SER A 320 16.28 -9.42 -8.13
CA SER A 320 16.20 -8.73 -9.43
C SER A 320 14.98 -7.81 -9.53
#